data_AF-C3Y7F4-F1
#
_entry.id   AF-C3Y7F4-F1
#
_cell.length_a   1.000
_cell.length_b   1.000
_cell.length_c   1.000
_cell.angle_alpha   90.00
_cell.angle_beta   90.00
_cell.angle_gamma   90.00
#
_symmetry.space_group_name_H-M   'P 1'
#
loop_
_entity.id
_entity.type
_entity.pdbx_description
1 polymer ?
#
loop_
_entity_poly.entity_id
_entity_poly.type
_entity_poly.pdbx_seq_one_letter_code
_entity_poly.pdbx_strand_id
1 'polypeptide(L)'
;MGTLAERKAVIQQVFRARRPTAGYLNTHQLQGLHAEIRQGGISLQQVEASIQCVCAGDGCEEDELYDVLQEIMITMYLYLQVEASIQCVCAGDGCEEDELYDVLQEMDRRYFLLQDLKWEFSLLDHGHTDSVTPDQARFMFEAVHGSLFSKRKWQQFLQSRKLPDSGVSFSEIEVDLCNIPNREEVLKEKLEEEQQAQEKFRRREEQRSAQKKREDDEKKKREAEELRKRKEEENRKKEEERNLKQKEEEKIKQKKKLEEEKEREEKEKKRLEAEKEKQRLEEQRRLEEEEGRRQAELIEVKRAQEIQLKLEAEAQARQEQRSKELEEAKDAEVAAKEAEEAENKAKKEAEEAMEAAKKAKTAEEKEAAEKARKKAEDKAKAERESRIRNNLKVAVKSKEKKKLETAIQEFKKAKLKDTDGDLAAAERLIRMHQAKGALVDAMKKRKLPDLEKAVTAVEEGRVRLKRLERLRQEVQNLKQSTVAEIRSYSKPPAAVHQVMIATYLLLGNPEKETKNWKLIQALVGKTGKDGLKRRVLECDPMKVPPAAAARAKEILDQFDLDSVRDVSGGAATFYVWAVGVIEEVEEEKERGQEQE
;
A
#
# COMPACT_ATOMS: atom_id res chain seq x y z
N MET A 1 33.65 7.13 4.49
CA MET A 1 33.75 8.28 3.60
C MET A 1 35.13 8.89 3.74
N GLY A 2 35.39 9.93 2.96
CA GLY A 2 36.40 10.94 3.24
C GLY A 2 36.68 11.20 4.72
N THR A 3 37.95 11.45 5.00
CA THR A 3 38.49 11.63 6.36
C THR A 3 37.68 12.62 7.20
N LEU A 4 37.81 12.59 8.53
CA LEU A 4 37.19 13.60 9.41
C LEU A 4 37.46 15.04 8.91
N ALA A 5 38.62 15.27 8.30
CA ALA A 5 38.98 16.53 7.65
C ALA A 5 38.09 16.88 6.45
N GLU A 6 37.70 15.91 5.62
CA GLU A 6 36.81 16.12 4.48
C GLU A 6 35.37 16.39 4.93
N ARG A 7 34.89 15.72 5.98
CA ARG A 7 33.57 16.01 6.57
C ARG A 7 33.52 17.41 7.17
N LYS A 8 34.57 17.79 7.92
CA LYS A 8 34.74 19.16 8.41
C LYS A 8 34.79 20.14 7.24
N ALA A 9 35.50 19.86 6.17
CA ALA A 9 35.58 20.75 5.00
C ALA A 9 34.21 20.98 4.33
N VAL A 10 33.36 19.95 4.21
CA VAL A 10 31.99 20.11 3.69
C VAL A 10 31.14 20.97 4.60
N ILE A 11 31.21 20.76 5.92
CA ILE A 11 30.45 21.53 6.90
C ILE A 11 30.93 23.00 6.92
N GLN A 12 32.24 23.24 6.84
CA GLN A 12 32.80 24.58 6.67
C GLN A 12 32.32 25.25 5.38
N GLN A 13 32.23 24.50 4.28
CA GLN A 13 31.71 25.03 3.01
C GLN A 13 30.24 25.42 3.12
N VAL A 14 29.43 24.62 3.81
CA VAL A 14 28.00 24.87 4.06
C VAL A 14 27.78 26.05 5.02
N PHE A 15 28.56 26.14 6.10
CA PHE A 15 28.55 27.27 7.04
C PHE A 15 28.89 28.58 6.33
N ARG A 16 29.95 28.57 5.50
CA ARG A 16 30.37 29.73 4.69
C ARG A 16 29.34 30.14 3.63
N ALA A 17 28.63 29.18 3.04
CA ALA A 17 27.60 29.48 2.04
C ALA A 17 26.44 30.30 2.61
N ARG A 18 26.15 30.16 3.91
CA ARG A 18 25.08 30.88 4.60
C ARG A 18 25.47 32.24 5.16
N ARG A 19 26.78 32.57 5.13
CA ARG A 19 27.38 33.85 5.56
C ARG A 19 26.65 34.50 6.74
N PRO A 20 26.67 33.89 7.95
CA PRO A 20 26.15 34.56 9.12
C PRO A 20 26.89 35.88 9.33
N THR A 21 26.16 37.00 9.38
CA THR A 21 26.72 38.35 9.57
C THR A 21 27.45 38.50 10.89
N ALA A 22 27.14 37.65 11.87
CA ALA A 22 27.70 37.68 13.22
C ALA A 22 28.82 36.62 13.45
N GLY A 23 29.14 35.78 12.46
CA GLY A 23 30.15 34.72 12.60
C GLY A 23 29.65 33.42 13.24
N TYR A 24 28.40 33.36 13.70
CA TYR A 24 27.74 32.18 14.25
C TYR A 24 26.35 32.02 13.63
N LEU A 25 25.83 30.79 13.55
CA LEU A 25 24.46 30.54 13.10
C LEU A 25 23.49 30.68 14.27
N ASN A 26 22.45 31.49 14.09
CA ASN A 26 21.36 31.55 15.06
C ASN A 26 20.38 30.37 14.90
N THR A 27 19.52 30.18 15.88
CA THR A 27 18.55 29.05 15.96
C THR A 27 17.74 28.86 14.69
N HIS A 28 17.21 29.94 14.10
CA HIS A 28 16.41 29.86 12.87
C HIS A 28 17.24 29.46 11.65
N GLN A 29 18.46 29.98 11.54
CA GLN A 29 19.37 29.63 10.46
C GLN A 29 19.84 28.18 10.57
N LEU A 30 20.04 27.69 11.79
CA LEU A 30 20.43 26.30 12.02
C LEU A 30 19.27 25.33 11.78
N GLN A 31 18.06 25.70 12.19
CA GLN A 31 16.83 24.96 11.86
C GLN A 31 16.62 24.83 10.34
N GLY A 32 16.77 25.95 9.61
CA GLY A 32 16.72 25.95 8.15
C GLY A 32 17.86 25.15 7.51
N LEU A 33 19.03 25.05 8.18
CA LEU A 33 20.14 24.22 7.71
C LEU A 33 19.79 22.75 7.81
N HIS A 34 19.24 22.36 8.94
CA HIS A 34 18.79 21.00 9.12
C HIS A 34 17.65 20.63 8.16
N ALA A 35 16.68 21.52 7.96
CA ALA A 35 15.56 21.30 7.04
C ALA A 35 15.99 21.15 5.57
N GLU A 36 17.10 21.75 5.16
CA GLU A 36 17.68 21.56 3.83
C GLU A 36 18.47 20.26 3.71
N ILE A 37 19.07 19.78 4.80
CA ILE A 37 19.81 18.50 4.83
C ILE A 37 18.84 17.32 4.95
N ARG A 38 17.67 17.48 5.59
CA ARG A 38 16.66 16.43 5.79
C ARG A 38 15.22 16.92 5.59
N GLN A 39 14.41 16.15 4.86
CA GLN A 39 12.97 16.38 4.75
C GLN A 39 12.27 16.14 6.08
N GLY A 40 11.59 17.17 6.60
CA GLY A 40 10.82 17.12 7.85
C GLY A 40 11.10 18.28 8.82
N GLY A 41 12.29 18.90 8.73
CA GLY A 41 12.69 19.99 9.61
C GLY A 41 12.76 19.60 11.10
N ILE A 42 13.38 20.44 11.92
CA ILE A 42 13.39 20.29 13.38
C ILE A 42 12.63 21.45 13.98
N SER A 43 11.98 21.29 15.13
CA SER A 43 11.30 22.43 15.77
C SER A 43 12.32 23.43 16.32
N LEU A 44 11.99 24.72 16.31
CA LEU A 44 12.88 25.78 16.78
C LEU A 44 13.34 25.55 18.23
N GLN A 45 12.44 25.04 19.08
CA GLN A 45 12.69 24.75 20.50
C GLN A 45 13.76 23.65 20.69
N GLN A 46 13.79 22.65 19.81
CA GLN A 46 14.81 21.59 19.86
C GLN A 46 16.17 22.13 19.44
N VAL A 47 16.22 22.96 18.39
CA VAL A 47 17.46 23.61 17.96
C VAL A 47 17.99 24.53 19.06
N GLU A 48 17.11 25.25 19.75
CA GLU A 48 17.47 26.13 20.86
C GLU A 48 18.05 25.35 22.05
N ALA A 49 17.41 24.23 22.42
CA ALA A 49 17.90 23.35 23.48
C ALA A 49 19.27 22.74 23.15
N SER A 50 19.50 22.31 21.91
CA SER A 50 20.79 21.77 21.48
C SER A 50 21.89 22.84 21.45
N ILE A 51 21.57 24.07 21.03
CA ILE A 51 22.51 25.20 21.10
C ILE A 51 22.89 25.50 22.55
N GLN A 52 21.92 25.56 23.46
CA GLN A 52 22.18 25.81 24.89
C GLN A 52 22.98 24.70 25.57
N CYS A 53 22.91 23.46 25.06
CA CYS A 53 23.62 22.31 25.62
C CYS A 53 25.09 22.24 25.16
N VAL A 54 25.39 22.67 23.93
CA VAL A 54 26.70 22.48 23.31
C VAL A 54 27.47 23.79 23.16
N CYS A 55 26.82 24.88 22.75
CA CYS A 55 27.47 26.15 22.47
C CYS A 55 27.50 27.01 23.74
N ALA A 56 28.54 27.84 23.90
CA ALA A 56 28.69 28.69 25.08
C ALA A 56 27.78 29.94 25.09
N GLY A 57 26.98 30.18 24.05
CA GLY A 57 26.11 31.36 23.90
C GLY A 57 24.84 31.11 23.05
N ASP A 58 24.08 32.17 22.75
CA ASP A 58 22.77 32.11 22.05
C ASP A 58 22.85 31.76 20.55
N GLY A 59 24.01 31.29 20.08
CA GLY A 59 24.26 30.89 18.70
C GLY A 59 25.51 30.03 18.63
N CYS A 60 25.69 29.31 17.51
CA CYS A 60 26.75 28.33 17.40
C CYS A 60 27.84 28.71 16.40
N GLU A 61 29.10 28.64 16.85
CA GLU A 61 30.29 28.93 16.05
C GLU A 61 30.63 27.75 15.11
N GLU A 62 31.54 27.99 14.14
CA GLU A 62 31.85 27.03 13.06
C GLU A 62 32.41 25.70 13.58
N ASP A 63 33.16 25.73 14.68
CA ASP A 63 33.77 24.58 15.34
C ASP A 63 32.83 23.83 16.27
N GLU A 64 31.82 24.51 16.85
CA GLU A 64 30.76 23.92 17.68
C GLU A 64 29.61 23.32 16.85
N LEU A 65 29.45 23.77 15.60
CA LEU A 65 28.36 23.37 14.70
C LEU A 65 28.28 21.86 14.46
N TYR A 66 29.44 21.19 14.37
CA TYR A 66 29.49 19.74 14.19
C TYR A 66 28.86 19.03 15.40
N ASP A 67 29.23 19.48 16.60
CA ASP A 67 28.78 18.91 17.85
C ASP A 67 27.29 19.21 18.09
N VAL A 68 26.80 20.40 17.69
CA VAL A 68 25.35 20.69 17.71
C VAL A 68 24.58 19.87 16.70
N LEU A 69 25.04 19.72 15.45
CA LEU A 69 24.33 18.89 14.48
C LEU A 69 24.32 17.42 14.92
N GLN A 70 25.39 16.96 15.57
CA GLN A 70 25.46 15.64 16.17
C GLN A 70 24.50 15.51 17.36
N GLU A 71 24.44 16.50 18.26
CA GLU A 71 23.48 16.53 19.37
C GLU A 71 22.03 16.63 18.88
N ILE A 72 21.75 17.45 17.88
CA ILE A 72 20.46 17.56 17.21
C ILE A 72 20.07 16.21 16.59
N MET A 73 21.01 15.51 15.95
CA MET A 73 20.76 14.15 15.45
C MET A 73 20.53 13.14 16.59
N ILE A 74 21.23 13.26 17.71
CA ILE A 74 21.13 12.41 18.91
C ILE A 74 19.91 12.75 19.79
N THR A 75 19.32 13.94 19.66
CA THR A 75 18.11 14.36 20.36
C THR A 75 16.85 14.13 19.52
N MET A 76 16.97 14.14 18.19
CA MET A 76 15.87 13.82 17.28
C MET A 76 15.65 12.30 17.15
N TYR A 77 16.71 11.52 17.31
CA TYR A 77 16.65 10.07 17.45
C TYR A 77 16.95 9.74 18.90
N LEU A 78 16.08 9.04 19.63
CA LEU A 78 16.50 8.45 20.89
C LEU A 78 17.80 7.68 20.63
N TYR A 79 18.84 7.91 21.44
CA TYR A 79 20.13 7.21 21.35
C TYR A 79 19.95 5.69 21.10
N LEU A 80 18.91 5.11 21.72
CA LEU A 80 18.50 3.71 21.56
C LEU A 80 18.11 3.34 20.12
N GLN A 81 17.47 4.23 19.36
CA GLN A 81 17.12 4.00 17.95
C GLN A 81 18.34 4.04 17.04
N VAL A 82 19.29 4.93 17.32
CA VAL A 82 20.56 4.99 16.58
C VAL A 82 21.37 3.72 16.82
N GLU A 83 21.49 3.31 18.08
CA GLU A 83 22.16 2.06 18.47
C GLU A 83 21.49 0.85 17.81
N ALA A 84 20.16 0.78 17.83
CA ALA A 84 19.42 -0.30 17.20
C ALA A 84 19.51 -0.29 15.65
N SER A 85 19.59 0.89 15.02
CA SER A 85 19.89 0.99 13.58
C SER A 85 21.27 0.43 13.24
N ILE A 86 22.28 0.76 14.05
CA ILE A 86 23.64 0.22 13.89
C ILE A 86 23.61 -1.30 14.07
N GLN A 87 23.01 -1.81 15.15
CA GLN A 87 22.91 -3.26 15.39
C GLN A 87 22.13 -4.02 14.31
N CYS A 88 21.18 -3.36 13.65
CA CYS A 88 20.36 -3.97 12.60
C CYS A 88 21.12 -4.13 11.28
N VAL A 89 22.04 -3.20 10.97
CA VAL A 89 22.72 -3.13 9.68
C VAL A 89 24.16 -3.63 9.76
N CYS A 90 24.88 -3.23 10.81
CA CYS A 90 26.30 -3.49 10.97
C CYS A 90 26.54 -4.87 11.59
N ALA A 91 27.61 -5.54 11.15
CA ALA A 91 28.00 -6.84 11.69
C ALA A 91 28.68 -6.77 13.09
N GLY A 92 29.02 -5.57 13.58
CA GLY A 92 29.68 -5.36 14.87
C GLY A 92 29.23 -4.09 15.61
N ASP A 93 29.87 -3.80 16.74
CA ASP A 93 29.54 -2.65 17.62
C ASP A 93 29.89 -1.28 17.02
N GLY A 94 30.36 -1.23 15.77
CA GLY A 94 30.70 -0.03 15.03
C GLY A 94 30.24 -0.15 13.57
N CYS A 95 30.06 1.01 12.92
CA CYS A 95 29.60 1.10 11.55
C CYS A 95 30.77 1.37 10.60
N GLU A 96 30.98 0.46 9.64
CA GLU A 96 31.98 0.64 8.58
C GLU A 96 31.51 1.67 7.54
N GLU A 97 32.45 2.17 6.72
CA GLU A 97 32.18 3.27 5.78
C GLU A 97 31.13 2.92 4.72
N ASP A 98 31.12 1.68 4.28
CA ASP A 98 30.20 1.13 3.29
C ASP A 98 28.82 0.81 3.88
N GLU A 99 28.73 0.52 5.18
CA GLU A 99 27.47 0.27 5.90
C GLU A 99 26.74 1.57 6.32
N LEU A 100 27.44 2.71 6.36
CA LEU A 100 26.91 3.98 6.88
C LEU A 100 25.66 4.46 6.14
N TYR A 101 25.60 4.24 4.83
CA TYR A 101 24.42 4.61 4.05
C TYR A 101 23.19 3.78 4.44
N ASP A 102 23.38 2.48 4.66
CA ASP A 102 22.32 1.56 5.06
C ASP A 102 21.86 1.85 6.50
N VAL A 103 22.78 2.20 7.40
CA VAL A 103 22.43 2.68 8.77
C VAL A 103 21.59 3.95 8.71
N LEU A 104 21.93 4.91 7.86
CA LEU A 104 21.15 6.14 7.70
C LEU A 104 19.76 5.87 7.12
N GLN A 105 19.65 4.97 6.15
CA GLN A 105 18.34 4.53 5.64
C GLN A 105 17.51 3.83 6.72
N GLU A 106 18.14 2.98 7.52
CA GLU A 106 17.46 2.30 8.62
C GLU A 106 17.02 3.29 9.70
N MET A 107 17.82 4.31 10.00
CA MET A 107 17.42 5.42 10.88
C MET A 107 16.21 6.16 10.31
N ASP A 108 16.23 6.56 9.03
CA ASP A 108 15.09 7.24 8.40
C ASP A 108 13.84 6.37 8.41
N ARG A 109 13.96 5.07 8.11
CA ARG A 109 12.86 4.09 8.19
C ARG A 109 12.25 4.08 9.60
N ARG A 110 13.08 3.97 10.64
CA ARG A 110 12.64 3.96 12.03
C ARG A 110 11.98 5.26 12.44
N TYR A 111 12.53 6.40 12.00
CA TYR A 111 11.94 7.71 12.28
C TYR A 111 10.51 7.83 11.76
N PHE A 112 10.28 7.52 10.48
CA PHE A 112 8.94 7.59 9.90
C PHE A 112 7.98 6.59 10.55
N LEU A 113 8.46 5.37 10.80
CA LEU A 113 7.66 4.36 11.49
C LEU A 113 7.28 4.84 12.90
N LEU A 114 8.20 5.41 13.67
CA LEU A 114 7.93 5.94 15.02
C LEU A 114 6.88 7.04 15.03
N GLN A 115 6.87 7.93 14.03
CA GLN A 115 5.85 9.00 13.96
C GLN A 115 4.44 8.41 13.83
N ASP A 116 4.29 7.43 12.94
CA ASP A 116 3.01 6.73 12.75
C ASP A 116 2.60 5.97 14.01
N LEU A 117 3.55 5.23 14.61
CA LEU A 117 3.32 4.45 15.83
C LEU A 117 2.96 5.31 17.04
N LYS A 118 3.54 6.50 17.16
CA LYS A 118 3.23 7.41 18.26
C LYS A 118 1.78 7.88 18.20
N TRP A 119 1.26 8.10 16.99
CA TRP A 119 -0.14 8.43 16.79
C TRP A 119 -1.05 7.24 17.14
N GLU A 120 -0.72 6.04 16.68
CA GLU A 120 -1.47 4.82 17.01
C GLU A 120 -1.47 4.51 18.52
N PHE A 121 -0.33 4.71 19.19
CA PHE A 121 -0.21 4.55 20.63
C PHE A 121 -1.13 5.55 21.35
N SER A 122 -1.15 6.81 20.93
CA SER A 122 -2.03 7.83 21.50
C SER A 122 -3.52 7.51 21.30
N LEU A 123 -3.88 6.75 20.26
CA LEU A 123 -5.25 6.27 20.09
C LEU A 123 -5.61 5.16 21.07
N LEU A 124 -4.65 4.32 21.46
CA LEU A 124 -4.86 3.25 22.44
C LEU A 124 -4.81 3.75 23.89
N ASP A 125 -4.02 4.80 24.15
CA ASP A 125 -3.94 5.50 25.44
C ASP A 125 -5.08 6.53 25.60
N HIS A 126 -6.32 6.05 25.68
CA HIS A 126 -7.50 6.90 25.88
C HIS A 126 -7.44 7.74 27.18
N GLY A 127 -6.62 7.33 28.15
CA GLY A 127 -6.46 8.00 29.43
C GLY A 127 -5.39 9.08 29.43
N HIS A 128 -4.61 9.22 28.35
CA HIS A 128 -3.40 10.06 28.29
C HIS A 128 -2.45 9.80 29.47
N THR A 129 -2.35 8.53 29.89
CA THR A 129 -1.48 8.11 30.99
C THR A 129 -0.04 7.81 30.56
N ASP A 130 0.25 7.97 29.26
CA ASP A 130 1.50 7.58 28.60
C ASP A 130 1.81 6.09 28.81
N SER A 131 0.76 5.28 28.95
CA SER A 131 0.86 3.85 29.15
C SER A 131 -0.36 3.13 28.59
N VAL A 132 -0.13 1.99 27.93
CA VAL A 132 -1.18 1.09 27.46
C VAL A 132 -1.08 -0.25 28.20
N THR A 133 -2.15 -1.04 28.20
CA THR A 133 -2.09 -2.39 28.78
C THR A 133 -1.15 -3.30 27.97
N PRO A 134 -0.55 -4.35 28.58
CA PRO A 134 0.30 -5.30 27.85
C PRO A 134 -0.40 -5.92 26.64
N ASP A 135 -1.70 -6.18 26.70
CA ASP A 135 -2.46 -6.72 25.57
C ASP A 135 -2.64 -5.71 24.43
N GLN A 136 -2.84 -4.42 24.76
CA GLN A 136 -2.88 -3.35 23.74
C GLN A 136 -1.51 -3.13 23.09
N ALA A 137 -0.43 -3.14 23.87
CA ALA A 137 0.92 -3.09 23.33
C ALA A 137 1.19 -4.30 22.42
N ARG A 138 0.82 -5.51 22.86
CA ARG A 138 0.93 -6.72 22.02
C ARG A 138 0.16 -6.59 20.72
N PHE A 139 -1.05 -6.04 20.76
CA PHE A 139 -1.84 -5.79 19.56
C PHE A 139 -1.11 -4.85 18.59
N MET A 140 -0.44 -3.79 19.07
CA MET A 140 0.41 -2.95 18.23
C MET A 140 1.56 -3.75 17.60
N PHE A 141 2.27 -4.57 18.37
CA PHE A 141 3.32 -5.43 17.80
C PHE A 141 2.79 -6.36 16.71
N GLU A 142 1.64 -7.00 16.93
CA GLU A 142 0.99 -7.88 15.95
C GLU A 142 0.56 -7.10 14.69
N ALA A 143 0.08 -5.86 14.84
CA ALA A 143 -0.29 -5.00 13.72
C ALA A 143 0.92 -4.55 12.90
N VAL A 144 2.01 -4.15 13.56
CA VAL A 144 3.21 -3.58 12.92
C VAL A 144 4.09 -4.65 12.31
N HIS A 145 4.33 -5.76 13.03
CA HIS A 145 5.18 -6.86 12.54
C HIS A 145 4.40 -7.83 11.63
N GLY A 146 3.06 -7.83 11.71
CA GLY A 146 2.20 -8.65 10.87
C GLY A 146 2.54 -10.15 11.00
N SER A 147 2.81 -10.80 9.86
CA SER A 147 3.18 -12.22 9.83
C SER A 147 4.56 -12.53 10.41
N LEU A 148 5.38 -11.51 10.67
CA LEU A 148 6.71 -11.60 11.25
C LEU A 148 6.71 -11.39 12.77
N PHE A 149 5.54 -11.22 13.40
CA PHE A 149 5.43 -11.10 14.84
C PHE A 149 5.99 -12.35 15.55
N SER A 150 6.96 -12.14 16.45
CA SER A 150 7.58 -13.18 17.27
C SER A 150 6.95 -13.20 18.66
N LYS A 151 6.24 -14.28 18.98
CA LYS A 151 5.63 -14.49 20.31
C LYS A 151 6.70 -14.63 21.38
N ARG A 152 7.83 -15.26 21.05
CA ARG A 152 8.94 -15.42 22.00
C ARG A 152 9.62 -14.10 22.31
N LYS A 153 9.91 -13.25 21.32
CA LYS A 153 10.48 -11.91 21.58
C LYS A 153 9.52 -11.07 22.43
N TRP A 154 8.22 -11.12 22.14
CA TRP A 154 7.21 -10.47 23.00
C TRP A 154 7.23 -10.99 24.45
N GLN A 155 7.31 -12.31 24.65
CA GLN A 155 7.43 -12.88 26.00
C GLN A 155 8.74 -12.50 26.69
N GLN A 156 9.86 -12.45 25.95
CA GLN A 156 11.15 -12.01 26.47
C GLN A 156 11.10 -10.54 26.89
N PHE A 157 10.47 -9.69 26.09
CA PHE A 157 10.19 -8.30 26.45
C PHE A 157 9.40 -8.23 27.77
N LEU A 158 8.26 -8.94 27.89
CA LEU A 158 7.49 -8.93 29.13
C LEU A 158 8.28 -9.44 30.35
N GLN A 159 9.16 -10.43 30.16
CA GLN A 159 10.01 -10.99 31.21
C GLN A 159 11.18 -10.08 31.61
N SER A 160 11.67 -9.24 30.69
CA SER A 160 12.76 -8.30 30.98
C SER A 160 12.28 -7.06 31.75
N ARG A 161 10.97 -6.78 31.74
CA ARG A 161 10.37 -5.69 32.50
C ARG A 161 10.45 -5.94 34.00
N LYS A 162 10.77 -4.89 34.76
CA LYS A 162 10.79 -4.93 36.23
C LYS A 162 9.42 -5.28 36.83
N LEU A 163 8.34 -4.89 36.15
CA LEU A 163 6.96 -5.13 36.55
C LEU A 163 6.15 -5.63 35.33
N PRO A 164 6.06 -6.94 35.12
CA PRO A 164 5.42 -7.53 33.93
C PRO A 164 3.95 -7.09 33.73
N ASP A 165 3.23 -6.91 34.83
CA ASP A 165 1.79 -6.57 34.83
C ASP A 165 1.50 -5.07 34.82
N SER A 166 2.52 -4.22 34.85
CA SER A 166 2.33 -2.75 34.78
C SER A 166 2.02 -2.29 33.35
N GLY A 167 1.39 -1.11 33.22
CA GLY A 167 1.18 -0.47 31.90
C GLY A 167 2.50 -0.30 31.16
N VAL A 168 2.46 -0.44 29.84
CA VAL A 168 3.61 -0.34 28.93
C VAL A 168 3.65 1.07 28.36
N SER A 169 4.70 1.83 28.66
CA SER A 169 4.92 3.14 28.05
C SER A 169 5.43 3.04 26.61
N PHE A 170 5.21 4.07 25.79
CA PHE A 170 5.70 4.07 24.40
C PHE A 170 7.23 3.98 24.35
N SER A 171 7.91 4.70 25.25
CA SER A 171 9.37 4.69 25.37
C SER A 171 9.96 3.30 25.70
N GLU A 172 9.18 2.41 26.34
CA GLU A 172 9.63 1.03 26.58
C GLU A 172 9.61 0.17 25.33
N ILE A 173 8.73 0.45 24.36
CA ILE A 173 8.48 -0.42 23.20
C ILE A 173 8.89 0.16 21.86
N GLU A 174 9.22 1.46 21.79
CA GLU A 174 9.48 2.16 20.54
C GLU A 174 10.60 1.52 19.70
N VAL A 175 11.65 1.01 20.33
CA VAL A 175 12.77 0.33 19.65
C VAL A 175 12.32 -1.03 19.13
N ASP A 176 11.62 -1.80 19.97
CA ASP A 176 11.18 -3.16 19.65
C ASP A 176 10.07 -3.19 18.59
N LEU A 177 9.19 -2.18 18.56
CA LEU A 177 8.22 -2.00 17.48
C LEU A 177 8.92 -1.77 16.14
N CYS A 178 10.05 -1.08 16.15
CA CYS A 178 10.85 -0.81 14.96
C CYS A 178 11.75 -1.99 14.53
N ASN A 179 12.10 -2.87 15.47
CA ASN A 179 12.89 -4.09 15.23
C ASN A 179 12.04 -5.21 14.61
N ILE A 180 11.56 -5.01 13.38
CA ILE A 180 10.76 -6.01 12.66
C ILE A 180 11.61 -7.26 12.45
N PRO A 181 11.23 -8.43 13.02
CA PRO A 181 12.00 -9.65 12.86
C PRO A 181 12.12 -10.04 11.38
N ASN A 182 13.30 -10.50 10.97
CA ASN A 182 13.44 -11.05 9.63
C ASN A 182 12.72 -12.41 9.52
N ARG A 183 12.38 -12.80 8.30
CA ARG A 183 11.65 -14.05 8.03
C ARG A 183 12.41 -15.30 8.51
N GLU A 184 13.73 -15.26 8.46
CA GLU A 184 14.59 -16.40 8.84
C GLU A 184 14.57 -16.63 10.35
N GLU A 185 14.61 -15.58 11.16
CA GLU A 185 14.49 -15.63 12.61
C GLU A 185 13.15 -16.23 13.04
N VAL A 186 12.05 -15.78 12.44
CA VAL A 186 10.71 -16.30 12.75
C VAL A 186 10.58 -17.77 12.35
N LEU A 187 11.18 -18.18 11.23
CA LEU A 187 11.22 -19.58 10.81
C LEU A 187 12.07 -20.43 11.77
N LYS A 188 13.22 -19.91 12.20
CA LYS A 188 14.09 -20.57 13.18
C LYS A 188 13.39 -20.74 14.53
N GLU A 189 12.70 -19.71 15.01
CA GLU A 189 11.89 -19.78 16.23
C GLU A 189 10.82 -20.88 16.13
N LYS A 190 10.05 -20.92 15.03
CA LYS A 190 9.05 -21.97 14.81
C LYS A 190 9.67 -23.37 14.80
N LEU A 191 10.82 -23.54 14.16
CA LEU A 191 11.53 -24.81 14.13
C LEU A 191 12.02 -25.23 15.54
N GLU A 192 12.55 -24.28 16.32
CA GLU A 192 12.94 -24.53 17.71
C GLU A 192 11.74 -24.88 18.60
N GLU A 193 10.59 -24.21 18.42
CA GLU A 193 9.34 -24.53 19.13
C GLU A 193 8.86 -25.94 18.78
N GLU A 194 8.90 -26.33 17.51
CA GLU A 194 8.57 -27.69 17.07
C GLU A 194 9.52 -28.73 17.67
N GLN A 195 10.82 -28.46 17.69
CA GLN A 195 11.80 -29.33 18.33
C GLN A 195 11.57 -29.48 19.83
N GLN A 196 11.30 -28.37 20.54
CA GLN A 196 10.97 -28.41 21.96
C GLN A 196 9.66 -29.15 22.23
N ALA A 197 8.65 -28.99 21.38
CA ALA A 197 7.41 -29.74 21.47
C ALA A 197 7.64 -31.25 21.27
N GLN A 198 8.46 -31.62 20.27
CA GLN A 198 8.86 -33.01 20.04
C GLN A 198 9.66 -33.59 21.21
N GLU A 199 10.59 -32.83 21.79
CA GLU A 199 11.36 -33.28 22.95
C GLU A 199 10.47 -33.43 24.19
N LYS A 200 9.57 -32.47 24.46
CA LYS A 200 8.59 -32.58 25.55
C LYS A 200 7.69 -33.80 25.35
N PHE A 201 7.28 -34.08 24.12
CA PHE A 201 6.52 -35.29 23.78
C PHE A 201 7.33 -36.55 24.08
N ARG A 202 8.60 -36.62 23.65
CA ARG A 202 9.51 -37.74 23.92
C ARG A 202 9.71 -37.95 25.43
N ARG A 203 9.94 -36.89 26.19
CA ARG A 203 10.08 -36.95 27.67
C ARG A 203 8.81 -37.45 28.34
N ARG A 204 7.63 -37.05 27.86
CA ARG A 204 6.34 -37.54 28.39
C ARG A 204 6.16 -39.03 28.11
N GLU A 205 6.53 -39.51 26.93
CA GLU A 205 6.50 -40.94 26.58
C GLU A 205 7.53 -41.76 27.39
N GLU A 206 8.74 -41.23 27.60
CA GLU A 206 9.75 -41.83 28.47
C GLU A 206 9.26 -41.90 29.93
N GLN A 207 8.63 -40.83 30.45
CA GLN A 207 8.04 -40.82 31.78
C GLN A 207 6.89 -41.84 31.91
N ARG A 208 6.00 -41.93 30.92
CA ARG A 208 4.92 -42.93 30.88
C ARG A 208 5.46 -44.36 30.88
N SER A 209 6.48 -44.64 30.06
CA SER A 209 7.09 -45.98 30.01
C SER A 209 7.84 -46.33 31.30
N ALA A 210 8.54 -45.37 31.91
CA ALA A 210 9.20 -45.56 33.20
C ALA A 210 8.21 -45.75 34.35
N GLN A 211 7.10 -45.00 34.37
CA GLN A 211 6.04 -45.17 35.35
C GLN A 211 5.41 -46.56 35.23
N LYS A 212 5.06 -46.99 34.00
CA LYS A 212 4.52 -48.32 33.74
C LYS A 212 5.47 -49.44 34.22
N LYS A 213 6.77 -49.29 33.98
CA LYS A 213 7.78 -50.26 34.47
C LYS A 213 7.86 -50.31 36.00
N ARG A 214 7.74 -49.17 36.68
CA ARG A 214 7.68 -49.11 38.16
C ARG A 214 6.43 -49.79 38.70
N GLU A 215 5.28 -49.56 38.06
CA GLU A 215 4.02 -50.21 38.42
C GLU A 215 4.11 -51.74 38.21
N ASP A 216 4.70 -52.20 37.10
CA ASP A 216 4.93 -53.62 36.84
C ASP A 216 5.90 -54.26 37.86
N ASP A 217 6.99 -53.57 38.22
CA ASP A 217 7.96 -54.05 39.21
C ASP A 217 7.38 -54.07 40.62
N GLU A 218 6.54 -53.10 40.98
CA GLU A 218 5.83 -53.06 42.26
C GLU A 218 4.77 -54.17 42.32
N LYS A 219 4.04 -54.41 41.22
CA LYS A 219 3.12 -55.53 41.10
C LYS A 219 3.84 -56.86 41.31
N LYS A 220 4.98 -57.08 40.64
CA LYS A 220 5.82 -58.28 40.85
C LYS A 220 6.33 -58.43 42.29
N LYS A 221 6.70 -57.32 42.95
CA LYS A 221 7.11 -57.35 44.37
C LYS A 221 5.96 -57.74 45.28
N ARG A 222 4.77 -57.18 45.06
CA ARG A 222 3.55 -57.51 45.81
C ARG A 222 3.18 -58.99 45.61
N GLU A 223 3.24 -59.49 44.38
CA GLU A 223 3.01 -60.90 44.07
C GLU A 223 4.04 -61.82 44.74
N ALA A 224 5.33 -61.44 44.75
CA ALA A 224 6.38 -62.20 45.40
C ALA A 224 6.27 -62.18 46.94
N GLU A 225 5.91 -61.03 47.53
CA GLU A 225 5.67 -60.88 48.96
C GLU A 225 4.42 -61.66 49.39
N GLU A 226 3.34 -61.63 48.61
CA GLU A 226 2.17 -62.48 48.85
C GLU A 226 2.52 -63.96 48.74
N LEU A 227 3.32 -64.37 47.76
CA LEU A 227 3.76 -65.75 47.62
C LEU A 227 4.63 -66.18 48.81
N ARG A 228 5.47 -65.29 49.33
CA ARG A 228 6.28 -65.53 50.53
C ARG A 228 5.42 -65.60 51.78
N LYS A 229 4.44 -64.70 51.96
CA LYS A 229 3.45 -64.77 53.04
C LYS A 229 2.60 -66.02 52.95
N ARG A 230 2.21 -66.47 51.75
CA ARG A 230 1.51 -67.75 51.55
C ARG A 230 2.37 -68.94 51.96
N LYS A 231 3.67 -68.93 51.68
CA LYS A 231 4.62 -69.98 52.14
C LYS A 231 4.88 -69.94 53.64
N GLU A 232 5.01 -68.75 54.23
CA GLU A 232 5.16 -68.57 55.69
C GLU A 232 3.87 -68.95 56.44
N GLU A 233 2.70 -68.62 55.88
CA GLU A 233 1.38 -68.98 56.42
C GLU A 233 1.05 -70.47 56.18
N GLU A 234 1.51 -71.09 55.09
CA GLU A 234 1.42 -72.53 54.88
C GLU A 234 2.31 -73.31 55.87
N ASN A 235 3.50 -72.79 56.18
CA ASN A 235 4.36 -73.35 57.23
C ASN A 235 3.76 -73.16 58.62
N ARG A 236 3.11 -72.02 58.89
CA ARG A 236 2.39 -71.78 60.16
C ARG A 236 1.11 -72.60 60.27
N LYS A 237 0.41 -72.87 59.16
CA LYS A 237 -0.77 -73.75 59.09
C LYS A 237 -0.42 -75.22 59.30
N LYS A 238 0.75 -75.68 58.86
CA LYS A 238 1.26 -77.03 59.20
C LYS A 238 1.56 -77.19 60.71
N GLU A 239 1.73 -76.08 61.44
CA GLU A 239 1.92 -76.04 62.89
C GLU A 239 0.60 -75.84 63.68
N GLU A 240 -0.34 -75.08 63.13
CA GLU A 240 -1.67 -74.79 63.71
C GLU A 240 -2.74 -75.88 63.39
N GLU A 241 -2.52 -76.78 62.42
CA GLU A 241 -3.41 -77.92 62.10
C GLU A 241 -3.57 -78.94 63.26
N ARG A 242 -2.77 -78.81 64.33
CA ARG A 242 -2.98 -79.51 65.60
C ARG A 242 -4.09 -78.93 66.49
N ASN A 243 -4.56 -77.68 66.27
CA ASN A 243 -5.51 -76.98 67.16
C ASN A 243 -6.89 -76.75 66.52
N LEU A 244 -7.44 -77.84 66.00
CA LEU A 244 -8.64 -77.91 65.17
C LEU A 244 -9.94 -77.76 65.98
N LYS A 245 -10.26 -76.54 66.49
CA LYS A 245 -11.56 -76.23 67.13
C LYS A 245 -12.23 -74.88 66.75
N GLN A 246 -11.79 -74.16 65.72
CA GLN A 246 -12.42 -72.89 65.27
C GLN A 246 -12.83 -72.90 63.79
N LYS A 247 -13.69 -73.84 63.38
CA LYS A 247 -14.06 -74.07 61.96
C LYS A 247 -15.26 -73.26 61.43
N GLU A 248 -15.77 -72.25 62.13
CA GLU A 248 -16.99 -71.51 61.70
C GLU A 248 -16.75 -70.07 61.21
N GLU A 249 -15.68 -69.38 61.61
CA GLU A 249 -15.41 -67.99 61.17
C GLU A 249 -14.65 -67.87 59.84
N GLU A 250 -13.91 -68.90 59.40
CA GLU A 250 -13.10 -68.85 58.16
C GLU A 250 -13.94 -68.85 56.87
N LYS A 251 -15.13 -69.46 56.87
CA LYS A 251 -16.00 -69.53 55.69
C LYS A 251 -16.59 -68.16 55.32
N ILE A 252 -16.76 -67.26 56.29
CA ILE A 252 -17.25 -65.89 56.06
C ILE A 252 -16.12 -64.98 55.56
N LYS A 253 -14.89 -65.16 56.04
CA LYS A 253 -13.71 -64.41 55.57
C LYS A 253 -13.25 -64.82 54.17
N GLN A 254 -13.36 -66.10 53.79
CA GLN A 254 -13.02 -66.54 52.43
C GLN A 254 -14.01 -66.02 51.38
N LYS A 255 -15.31 -65.92 51.72
CA LYS A 255 -16.32 -65.40 50.80
C LYS A 255 -16.18 -63.90 50.55
N LYS A 256 -15.88 -63.10 51.58
CA LYS A 256 -15.62 -61.65 51.45
C LYS A 256 -14.34 -61.33 50.67
N LYS A 257 -13.27 -62.11 50.87
CA LYS A 257 -12.02 -61.91 50.11
C LYS A 257 -12.17 -62.21 48.62
N LEU A 258 -12.92 -63.26 48.28
CA LEU A 258 -13.19 -63.62 46.88
C LEU A 258 -14.09 -62.59 46.16
N GLU A 259 -14.95 -61.91 46.92
CA GLU A 259 -15.85 -60.86 46.41
C GLU A 259 -15.11 -59.53 46.23
N GLU A 260 -14.25 -59.13 47.18
CA GLU A 260 -13.36 -57.97 47.04
C GLU A 260 -12.33 -58.13 45.91
N GLU A 261 -11.82 -59.34 45.69
CA GLU A 261 -10.86 -59.63 44.61
C GLU A 261 -11.53 -59.50 43.23
N LYS A 262 -12.75 -60.05 43.07
CA LYS A 262 -13.55 -59.87 41.85
C LYS A 262 -13.90 -58.40 41.59
N GLU A 263 -14.23 -57.64 42.63
CA GLU A 263 -14.54 -56.21 42.48
C GLU A 263 -13.30 -55.40 42.08
N ARG A 264 -12.10 -55.79 42.54
CA ARG A 264 -10.83 -55.18 42.12
C ARG A 264 -10.50 -55.49 40.66
N GLU A 265 -10.64 -56.75 40.25
CA GLU A 265 -10.41 -57.16 38.84
C GLU A 265 -11.39 -56.46 37.89
N GLU A 266 -12.65 -56.30 38.28
CA GLU A 266 -13.65 -55.59 37.47
C GLU A 266 -13.33 -54.09 37.37
N LYS A 267 -12.89 -53.44 38.47
CA LYS A 267 -12.45 -52.04 38.45
C LYS A 267 -11.18 -51.83 37.64
N GLU A 268 -10.21 -52.74 37.70
CA GLU A 268 -8.98 -52.69 36.91
C GLU A 268 -9.30 -52.85 35.41
N LYS A 269 -10.18 -53.80 35.06
CA LYS A 269 -10.64 -53.99 33.68
C LYS A 269 -11.35 -52.75 33.13
N LYS A 270 -12.23 -52.12 33.91
CA LYS A 270 -12.91 -50.86 33.53
C LYS A 270 -11.92 -49.70 33.34
N ARG A 271 -10.88 -49.58 34.18
CA ARG A 271 -9.82 -48.57 34.00
C ARG A 271 -9.04 -48.78 32.70
N LEU A 272 -8.70 -50.04 32.40
CA LEU A 272 -7.95 -50.41 31.20
C LEU A 272 -8.75 -50.18 29.91
N GLU A 273 -10.06 -50.42 29.94
CA GLU A 273 -10.97 -50.08 28.84
C GLU A 273 -11.11 -48.57 28.64
N ALA A 274 -11.30 -47.80 29.72
CA ALA A 274 -11.38 -46.34 29.66
C ALA A 274 -10.07 -45.69 29.15
N GLU A 275 -8.91 -46.25 29.49
CA GLU A 275 -7.62 -45.75 29.01
C GLU A 275 -7.43 -46.04 27.52
N LYS A 276 -7.81 -47.23 27.04
CA LYS A 276 -7.79 -47.56 25.60
C LYS A 276 -8.74 -46.68 24.80
N GLU A 277 -9.92 -46.38 25.33
CA GLU A 277 -10.88 -45.48 24.70
C GLU A 277 -10.33 -44.05 24.61
N LYS A 278 -9.70 -43.55 25.68
CA LYS A 278 -9.03 -42.25 25.68
C LYS A 278 -7.89 -42.18 24.64
N GLN A 279 -7.09 -43.24 24.50
CA GLN A 279 -6.03 -43.30 23.49
C GLN A 279 -6.59 -43.25 22.07
N ARG A 280 -7.69 -43.96 21.79
CA ARG A 280 -8.36 -43.91 20.48
C ARG A 280 -8.88 -42.51 20.16
N LEU A 281 -9.45 -41.83 21.15
CA LEU A 281 -9.98 -40.47 20.97
C LEU A 281 -8.86 -39.44 20.71
N GLU A 282 -7.72 -39.60 21.39
CA GLU A 282 -6.54 -38.74 21.21
C GLU A 282 -5.88 -38.98 19.84
N GLU A 283 -5.80 -40.23 19.38
CA GLU A 283 -5.33 -40.58 18.04
C GLU A 283 -6.25 -40.02 16.94
N GLN A 284 -7.57 -40.12 17.12
CA GLN A 284 -8.54 -39.54 16.19
C GLN A 284 -8.39 -38.02 16.08
N ARG A 285 -8.24 -37.31 17.21
CA ARG A 285 -7.99 -35.86 17.20
C ARG A 285 -6.71 -35.48 16.48
N ARG A 286 -5.64 -36.27 16.62
CA ARG A 286 -4.37 -36.04 15.89
C ARG A 286 -4.55 -36.16 14.38
N LEU A 287 -5.30 -37.15 13.92
CA LEU A 287 -5.59 -37.34 12.50
C LEU A 287 -6.44 -36.18 11.94
N GLU A 288 -7.45 -35.73 12.68
CA GLU A 288 -8.28 -34.58 12.31
C GLU A 288 -7.46 -33.27 12.25
N GLU A 289 -6.55 -33.04 13.21
CA GLU A 289 -5.65 -31.88 13.19
C GLU A 289 -4.65 -31.95 12.01
N GLU A 290 -4.14 -33.12 11.67
CA GLU A 290 -3.23 -33.31 10.53
C GLU A 290 -3.95 -33.11 9.19
N GLU A 291 -5.18 -33.63 9.04
CA GLU A 291 -6.03 -33.36 7.87
C GLU A 291 -6.37 -31.87 7.75
N GLY A 292 -6.67 -31.19 8.87
CA GLY A 292 -6.89 -29.75 8.90
C GLY A 292 -5.67 -28.96 8.41
N ARG A 293 -4.45 -29.34 8.82
CA ARG A 293 -3.21 -28.72 8.33
C ARG A 293 -3.02 -28.94 6.83
N ARG A 294 -3.21 -30.16 6.34
CA ARG A 294 -3.10 -30.48 4.90
C ARG A 294 -4.12 -29.68 4.06
N GLN A 295 -5.34 -29.51 4.56
CA GLN A 295 -6.35 -28.68 3.90
C GLN A 295 -5.95 -27.20 3.86
N ALA A 296 -5.41 -26.67 4.96
CA ALA A 296 -4.93 -25.29 5.00
C ALA A 296 -3.78 -25.03 4.01
N GLU A 297 -2.80 -25.95 3.95
CA GLU A 297 -1.68 -25.88 3.00
C GLU A 297 -2.18 -25.94 1.55
N LEU A 298 -3.15 -26.81 1.25
CA LEU A 298 -3.76 -26.90 -0.08
C LEU A 298 -4.48 -25.59 -0.47
N ILE A 299 -5.14 -24.91 0.48
CA ILE A 299 -5.79 -23.62 0.25
C ILE A 299 -4.75 -22.53 -0.03
N GLU A 300 -3.64 -22.51 0.70
CA GLU A 300 -2.56 -21.55 0.51
C GLU A 300 -1.89 -21.72 -0.86
N VAL A 301 -1.56 -22.95 -1.25
CA VAL A 301 -1.01 -23.28 -2.57
C VAL A 301 -1.96 -22.87 -3.69
N LYS A 302 -3.27 -23.10 -3.54
CA LYS A 302 -4.28 -22.64 -4.53
C LYS A 302 -4.31 -21.12 -4.67
N ARG A 303 -4.26 -20.38 -3.55
CA ARG A 303 -4.21 -18.90 -3.58
C ARG A 303 -2.95 -18.39 -4.27
N ALA A 304 -1.80 -19.00 -4.00
CA ALA A 304 -0.54 -18.65 -4.66
C ALA A 304 -0.60 -18.88 -6.17
N GLN A 305 -1.16 -20.02 -6.60
CA GLN A 305 -1.38 -20.32 -8.03
C GLN A 305 -2.35 -19.33 -8.69
N GLU A 306 -3.43 -18.94 -8.02
CA GLU A 306 -4.35 -17.91 -8.54
C GLU A 306 -3.69 -16.54 -8.69
N ILE A 307 -2.83 -16.14 -7.75
CA ILE A 307 -2.07 -14.89 -7.84
C ILE A 307 -1.10 -14.94 -9.03
N GLN A 308 -0.38 -16.05 -9.20
CA GLN A 308 0.54 -16.21 -10.32
C GLN A 308 -0.19 -16.16 -11.67
N LEU A 309 -1.32 -16.87 -11.79
CA LEU A 309 -2.16 -16.82 -12.99
C LEU A 309 -2.68 -15.41 -13.28
N LYS A 310 -3.04 -14.63 -12.26
CA LYS A 310 -3.46 -13.23 -12.44
C LYS A 310 -2.31 -12.34 -12.93
N LEU A 311 -1.11 -12.50 -12.38
CA LEU A 311 0.07 -11.75 -12.80
C LEU A 311 0.48 -12.09 -14.24
N GLU A 312 0.44 -13.38 -14.60
CA GLU A 312 0.70 -13.84 -15.97
C GLU A 312 -0.36 -13.32 -16.95
N ALA A 313 -1.64 -13.34 -16.59
CA ALA A 313 -2.72 -12.78 -17.40
C ALA A 313 -2.58 -11.26 -17.60
N GLU A 314 -2.18 -10.52 -16.56
CA GLU A 314 -1.94 -9.07 -16.66
C GLU A 314 -0.72 -8.77 -17.55
N ALA A 315 0.34 -9.56 -17.44
CA ALA A 315 1.53 -9.43 -18.29
C ALA A 315 1.19 -9.70 -19.77
N GLN A 316 0.41 -10.74 -20.05
CA GLN A 316 -0.08 -11.04 -21.39
C GLN A 316 -0.97 -9.93 -21.95
N ALA A 317 -1.91 -9.42 -21.15
CA ALA A 317 -2.77 -8.31 -21.56
C ALA A 317 -1.96 -7.04 -21.90
N ARG A 318 -0.92 -6.72 -21.11
CA ARG A 318 0.00 -5.61 -21.40
C ARG A 318 0.80 -5.85 -22.69
N GLN A 319 1.22 -7.09 -22.94
CA GLN A 319 1.95 -7.44 -24.17
C GLN A 319 1.05 -7.33 -25.41
N GLU A 320 -0.19 -7.80 -25.32
CA GLU A 320 -1.19 -7.70 -26.39
C GLU A 320 -1.57 -6.24 -26.67
N GLN A 321 -1.70 -5.42 -25.61
CA GLN A 321 -1.93 -3.98 -25.78
C GLN A 321 -0.75 -3.31 -26.50
N ARG A 322 0.49 -3.64 -26.13
CA ARG A 322 1.69 -3.12 -26.81
C ARG A 322 1.76 -3.57 -28.28
N SER A 323 1.39 -4.81 -28.60
CA SER A 323 1.37 -5.27 -29.98
C SER A 323 0.31 -4.55 -30.81
N LYS A 324 -0.88 -4.31 -30.24
CA LYS A 324 -1.95 -3.52 -30.88
C LYS A 324 -1.51 -2.08 -31.11
N GLU A 325 -0.92 -1.42 -30.11
CA GLU A 325 -0.38 -0.05 -30.26
C GLU A 325 0.71 0.03 -31.33
N LEU A 326 1.54 -1.00 -31.46
CA LEU A 326 2.58 -1.08 -32.49
C LEU A 326 2.00 -1.29 -33.90
N GLU A 327 1.00 -2.16 -34.04
CA GLU A 327 0.29 -2.38 -35.30
C GLU A 327 -0.41 -1.09 -35.75
N GLU A 328 -1.15 -0.44 -34.85
CA GLU A 328 -1.78 0.85 -35.12
C GLU A 328 -0.78 1.96 -35.48
N ALA A 329 0.45 1.92 -34.95
CA ALA A 329 1.51 2.85 -35.31
C ALA A 329 2.04 2.56 -36.72
N LYS A 330 2.19 1.29 -37.10
CA LYS A 330 2.58 0.88 -38.47
C LYS A 330 1.53 1.29 -39.49
N ASP A 331 0.25 1.06 -39.20
CA ASP A 331 -0.85 1.46 -40.09
C ASP A 331 -0.89 2.98 -40.30
N ALA A 332 -0.64 3.75 -39.23
CA ALA A 332 -0.53 5.19 -39.34
C ALA A 332 0.68 5.62 -40.19
N GLU A 333 1.81 4.93 -40.08
CA GLU A 333 3.00 5.19 -40.90
C GLU A 333 2.74 4.90 -42.38
N VAL A 334 2.03 3.80 -42.70
CA VAL A 334 1.62 3.48 -44.08
C VAL A 334 0.70 4.57 -44.62
N ALA A 335 -0.32 4.98 -43.87
CA ALA A 335 -1.24 6.05 -44.28
C ALA A 335 -0.53 7.41 -44.49
N ALA A 336 0.52 7.71 -43.71
CA ALA A 336 1.33 8.90 -43.92
C ALA A 336 2.14 8.82 -45.23
N LYS A 337 2.72 7.66 -45.56
CA LYS A 337 3.44 7.44 -46.82
C LYS A 337 2.51 7.55 -48.04
N GLU A 338 1.34 6.94 -47.98
CA GLU A 338 0.33 7.05 -49.05
C GLU A 338 -0.13 8.48 -49.27
N ALA A 339 -0.33 9.25 -48.18
CA ALA A 339 -0.68 10.67 -48.29
C ALA A 339 0.45 11.52 -48.87
N GLU A 340 1.71 11.19 -48.58
CA GLU A 340 2.87 11.85 -49.19
C GLU A 340 2.97 11.57 -50.70
N GLU A 341 2.75 10.32 -51.12
CA GLU A 341 2.70 9.95 -52.53
C GLU A 341 1.55 10.64 -53.28
N ALA A 342 0.37 10.70 -52.66
CA ALA A 342 -0.79 11.41 -53.20
C ALA A 342 -0.54 12.91 -53.39
N GLU A 343 0.08 13.57 -52.41
CA GLU A 343 0.47 14.98 -52.53
C GLU A 343 1.48 15.18 -53.66
N ASN A 344 2.49 14.32 -53.78
CA ASN A 344 3.49 14.40 -54.83
C ASN A 344 2.87 14.22 -56.22
N LYS A 345 1.90 13.33 -56.37
CA LYS A 345 1.13 13.15 -57.61
C LYS A 345 0.28 14.38 -57.93
N ALA A 346 -0.45 14.90 -56.94
CA ALA A 346 -1.31 16.08 -57.13
C ALA A 346 -0.50 17.34 -57.46
N LYS A 347 0.70 17.50 -56.90
CA LYS A 347 1.64 18.58 -57.26
C LYS A 347 2.08 18.50 -58.73
N LYS A 348 2.46 17.31 -59.20
CA LYS A 348 2.80 17.09 -60.62
C LYS A 348 1.63 17.40 -61.55
N GLU A 349 0.43 16.94 -61.21
CA GLU A 349 -0.79 17.25 -61.96
C GLU A 349 -1.07 18.77 -62.01
N ALA A 350 -0.80 19.50 -60.92
CA ALA A 350 -0.95 20.96 -60.87
C ALA A 350 0.11 21.69 -61.72
N GLU A 351 1.36 21.24 -61.72
CA GLU A 351 2.43 21.77 -62.57
C GLU A 351 2.13 21.55 -64.06
N GLU A 352 1.69 20.35 -64.43
CA GLU A 352 1.28 20.02 -65.81
C GLU A 352 0.09 20.87 -66.26
N ALA A 353 -0.91 21.06 -65.39
CA ALA A 353 -2.06 21.93 -65.67
C ALA A 353 -1.65 23.42 -65.81
N MET A 354 -0.67 23.87 -65.03
CA MET A 354 -0.11 25.22 -65.14
C MET A 354 0.61 25.42 -66.48
N GLU A 355 1.42 24.45 -66.90
CA GLU A 355 2.13 24.48 -68.19
C GLU A 355 1.16 24.38 -69.37
N ALA A 356 0.09 23.57 -69.26
CA ALA A 356 -0.97 23.51 -70.27
C ALA A 356 -1.70 24.87 -70.40
N ALA A 357 -1.99 25.55 -69.28
CA ALA A 357 -2.59 26.88 -69.28
C ALA A 357 -1.70 27.94 -69.94
N LYS A 358 -0.36 27.85 -69.81
CA LYS A 358 0.58 28.73 -70.50
C LYS A 358 0.63 28.50 -72.02
N LYS A 359 0.36 27.28 -72.48
CA LYS A 359 0.45 26.87 -73.90
C LYS A 359 -0.85 27.06 -74.69
N ALA A 360 -1.98 27.30 -74.02
CA ALA A 360 -3.28 27.52 -74.64
C ALA A 360 -3.29 28.80 -75.52
N LYS A 361 -3.71 28.66 -76.78
CA LYS A 361 -3.66 29.75 -77.78
C LYS A 361 -5.02 30.37 -78.04
N THR A 362 -6.10 29.58 -77.99
CA THR A 362 -7.47 30.08 -78.20
C THR A 362 -8.12 30.51 -76.88
N ALA A 363 -9.15 31.36 -76.96
CA ALA A 363 -9.87 31.84 -75.77
C ALA A 363 -10.59 30.70 -75.02
N GLU A 364 -11.18 29.74 -75.76
CA GLU A 364 -11.83 28.55 -75.19
C GLU A 364 -10.82 27.60 -74.54
N GLU A 365 -9.64 27.39 -75.16
CA GLU A 365 -8.56 26.61 -74.56
C GLU A 365 -8.01 27.24 -73.27
N LYS A 366 -7.95 28.58 -73.20
CA LYS A 366 -7.48 29.30 -72.01
C LYS A 366 -8.46 29.14 -70.85
N GLU A 367 -9.77 29.28 -71.09
CA GLU A 367 -10.77 29.11 -70.03
C GLU A 367 -10.83 27.65 -69.51
N ALA A 368 -10.75 26.67 -70.42
CA ALA A 368 -10.70 25.26 -70.04
C ALA A 368 -9.43 24.92 -69.25
N ALA A 369 -8.27 25.44 -69.68
CA ALA A 369 -7.00 25.21 -68.99
C ALA A 369 -6.92 25.94 -67.64
N GLU A 370 -7.53 27.13 -67.49
CA GLU A 370 -7.61 27.83 -66.21
C GLU A 370 -8.51 27.10 -65.21
N LYS A 371 -9.67 26.58 -65.63
CA LYS A 371 -10.53 25.73 -64.79
C LYS A 371 -9.82 24.43 -64.38
N ALA A 372 -9.07 23.81 -65.29
CA ALA A 372 -8.26 22.63 -64.98
C ALA A 372 -7.14 22.94 -63.99
N ARG A 373 -6.44 24.09 -64.15
CA ARG A 373 -5.40 24.56 -63.23
C ARG A 373 -5.96 24.78 -61.83
N LYS A 374 -7.08 25.50 -61.71
CA LYS A 374 -7.72 25.75 -60.41
C LYS A 374 -8.14 24.45 -59.73
N LYS A 375 -8.73 23.50 -60.47
CA LYS A 375 -9.10 22.18 -59.94
C LYS A 375 -7.88 21.37 -59.49
N ALA A 376 -6.77 21.43 -60.22
CA ALA A 376 -5.53 20.74 -59.86
C ALA A 376 -4.84 21.39 -58.64
N GLU A 377 -4.84 22.73 -58.55
CA GLU A 377 -4.35 23.48 -57.39
C GLU A 377 -5.19 23.17 -56.12
N ASP A 378 -6.52 23.17 -56.23
CA ASP A 378 -7.43 22.83 -55.13
C ASP A 378 -7.22 21.37 -54.66
N LYS A 379 -7.02 20.43 -55.59
CA LYS A 379 -6.68 19.03 -55.29
C LYS A 379 -5.32 18.91 -54.59
N ALA A 380 -4.29 19.58 -55.11
CA ALA A 380 -2.96 19.58 -54.49
C ALA A 380 -2.96 20.19 -53.09
N LYS A 381 -3.79 21.22 -52.87
CA LYS A 381 -3.99 21.80 -51.55
C LYS A 381 -4.66 20.79 -50.60
N ALA A 382 -5.76 20.16 -51.02
CA ALA A 382 -6.47 19.17 -50.21
C ALA A 382 -5.58 17.99 -49.80
N GLU A 383 -4.79 17.44 -50.73
CA GLU A 383 -3.86 16.33 -50.44
C GLU A 383 -2.74 16.76 -49.48
N ARG A 384 -2.24 17.99 -49.61
CA ARG A 384 -1.26 18.54 -48.66
C ARG A 384 -1.83 18.68 -47.25
N GLU A 385 -3.08 19.15 -47.12
CA GLU A 385 -3.75 19.23 -45.82
C GLU A 385 -3.94 17.83 -45.20
N SER A 386 -4.28 16.83 -46.03
CA SER A 386 -4.39 15.43 -45.64
C SER A 386 -3.05 14.86 -45.12
N ARG A 387 -1.95 15.08 -45.85
CA ARG A 387 -0.61 14.66 -45.41
C ARG A 387 -0.24 15.25 -44.05
N ILE A 388 -0.45 16.56 -43.86
CA ILE A 388 -0.09 17.24 -42.61
C ILE A 388 -0.86 16.65 -41.41
N ARG A 389 -2.15 16.32 -41.59
CA ARG A 389 -2.96 15.63 -40.57
C ARG A 389 -2.43 14.23 -40.26
N ASN A 390 -2.14 13.44 -41.29
CA ASN A 390 -1.62 12.08 -41.10
C ASN A 390 -0.23 12.07 -40.43
N ASN A 391 0.66 13.00 -40.81
CA ASN A 391 1.96 13.17 -40.16
C ASN A 391 1.83 13.52 -38.69
N LEU A 392 0.88 14.40 -38.33
CA LEU A 392 0.61 14.73 -36.93
C LEU A 392 0.09 13.50 -36.15
N LYS A 393 -0.80 12.72 -36.74
CA LYS A 393 -1.31 11.48 -36.14
C LYS A 393 -0.21 10.44 -35.91
N VAL A 394 0.72 10.28 -36.84
CA VAL A 394 1.92 9.44 -36.68
C VAL A 394 2.83 9.97 -35.57
N ALA A 395 3.02 11.29 -35.49
CA ALA A 395 3.82 11.91 -34.44
C ALA A 395 3.22 11.67 -33.03
N VAL A 396 1.88 11.78 -32.90
CA VAL A 396 1.15 11.48 -31.65
C VAL A 396 1.33 10.02 -31.24
N LYS A 397 1.21 9.08 -32.19
CA LYS A 397 1.38 7.64 -31.93
C LYS A 397 2.82 7.25 -31.59
N SER A 398 3.81 7.79 -32.31
CA SER A 398 5.24 7.48 -32.06
C SER A 398 5.76 8.06 -30.75
N LYS A 399 5.10 9.09 -30.20
CA LYS A 399 5.48 9.78 -28.94
C LYS A 399 6.90 10.35 -28.96
N GLU A 400 7.51 10.53 -30.13
CA GLU A 400 8.85 11.08 -30.28
C GLU A 400 8.83 12.61 -30.28
N LYS A 401 9.56 13.23 -29.35
CA LYS A 401 9.58 14.70 -29.17
C LYS A 401 9.87 15.48 -30.46
N LYS A 402 10.91 15.09 -31.21
CA LYS A 402 11.32 15.80 -32.44
C LYS A 402 10.26 15.73 -33.55
N LYS A 403 9.62 14.56 -33.71
CA LYS A 403 8.56 14.34 -34.71
C LYS A 403 7.32 15.16 -34.34
N LEU A 404 6.96 15.20 -33.05
CA LEU A 404 5.87 16.03 -32.53
C LEU A 404 6.10 17.53 -32.78
N GLU A 405 7.29 18.05 -32.44
CA GLU A 405 7.63 19.46 -32.65
C GLU A 405 7.51 19.86 -34.13
N THR A 406 8.05 19.03 -35.02
CA THR A 406 8.02 19.26 -36.48
C THR A 406 6.59 19.23 -37.02
N ALA A 407 5.80 18.21 -36.63
CA ALA A 407 4.43 18.06 -37.12
C ALA A 407 3.49 19.16 -36.60
N ILE A 408 3.64 19.59 -35.34
CA ILE A 408 2.86 20.70 -34.77
C ILE A 408 3.19 22.01 -35.49
N GLN A 409 4.48 22.29 -35.74
CA GLN A 409 4.89 23.49 -36.48
C GLN A 409 4.31 23.50 -37.91
N GLU A 410 4.35 22.36 -38.61
CA GLU A 410 3.78 22.24 -39.95
C GLU A 410 2.26 22.44 -39.95
N PHE A 411 1.55 21.83 -38.98
CA PHE A 411 0.11 21.98 -38.79
C PHE A 411 -0.29 23.44 -38.50
N LYS A 412 0.42 24.11 -37.59
CA LYS A 412 0.19 25.53 -37.27
C LYS A 412 0.49 26.45 -38.46
N LYS A 413 1.57 26.18 -39.22
CA LYS A 413 1.92 26.95 -40.43
C LYS A 413 0.86 26.83 -41.52
N ALA A 414 0.21 25.67 -41.63
CA ALA A 414 -0.87 25.42 -42.58
C ALA A 414 -2.23 26.00 -42.13
N LYS A 415 -2.36 26.48 -40.89
CA LYS A 415 -3.60 27.06 -40.32
C LYS A 415 -4.81 26.11 -40.43
N LEU A 416 -4.58 24.82 -40.24
CA LEU A 416 -5.64 23.81 -40.28
C LEU A 416 -6.48 23.83 -39.00
N LYS A 417 -7.77 23.52 -39.13
CA LYS A 417 -8.66 23.33 -37.97
C LYS A 417 -8.42 21.96 -37.37
N ASP A 418 -8.25 21.89 -36.04
CA ASP A 418 -8.12 20.65 -35.28
C ASP A 418 -9.49 19.98 -35.11
N THR A 419 -9.93 19.24 -36.14
CA THR A 419 -11.21 18.51 -36.11
C THR A 419 -11.13 17.23 -35.30
N ASP A 420 -9.95 16.61 -35.25
CA ASP A 420 -9.74 15.27 -34.71
C ASP A 420 -9.16 15.28 -33.28
N GLY A 421 -8.72 16.45 -32.79
CA GLY A 421 -8.11 16.62 -31.47
C GLY A 421 -6.63 16.21 -31.42
N ASP A 422 -6.01 15.91 -32.57
CA ASP A 422 -4.63 15.45 -32.68
C ASP A 422 -3.64 16.56 -32.32
N LEU A 423 -3.96 17.83 -32.61
CA LEU A 423 -3.10 18.96 -32.23
C LEU A 423 -3.07 19.11 -30.70
N ALA A 424 -4.23 19.12 -30.05
CA ALA A 424 -4.31 19.18 -28.60
C ALA A 424 -3.59 18.00 -27.93
N ALA A 425 -3.72 16.79 -28.49
CA ALA A 425 -3.01 15.61 -28.02
C ALA A 425 -1.48 15.74 -28.17
N ALA A 426 -1.01 16.20 -29.32
CA ALA A 426 0.41 16.42 -29.59
C ALA A 426 1.03 17.46 -28.64
N GLU A 427 0.33 18.56 -28.38
CA GLU A 427 0.79 19.61 -27.46
C GLU A 427 0.88 19.14 -26.01
N ARG A 428 -0.05 18.28 -25.56
CA ARG A 428 0.04 17.63 -24.24
C ARG A 428 1.28 16.73 -24.15
N LEU A 429 1.54 15.92 -25.18
CA LEU A 429 2.72 15.05 -25.21
C LEU A 429 4.03 15.85 -25.18
N ILE A 430 4.10 16.98 -25.90
CA ILE A 430 5.26 17.87 -25.86
C ILE A 430 5.46 18.46 -24.46
N ARG A 431 4.39 18.96 -23.81
CA ARG A 431 4.48 19.52 -22.45
C ARG A 431 5.03 18.49 -21.46
N MET A 432 4.55 17.25 -21.55
CA MET A 432 5.07 16.14 -20.73
C MET A 432 6.57 15.88 -21.00
N HIS A 433 6.99 15.84 -22.27
CA HIS A 433 8.42 15.68 -22.62
C HIS A 433 9.28 16.85 -22.17
N GLN A 434 8.76 18.08 -22.21
CA GLN A 434 9.44 19.27 -21.71
C GLN A 434 9.58 19.22 -20.19
N ALA A 435 8.52 18.87 -19.46
CA ALA A 435 8.57 18.70 -18.01
C ALA A 435 9.58 17.61 -17.61
N LYS A 436 9.56 16.45 -18.30
CA LYS A 436 10.53 15.37 -18.09
C LYS A 436 11.96 15.83 -18.39
N GLY A 437 12.18 16.58 -19.47
CA GLY A 437 13.48 17.14 -19.82
C GLY A 437 13.98 18.14 -18.79
N ALA A 438 13.13 19.07 -18.37
CA ALA A 438 13.42 20.05 -17.33
C ALA A 438 13.79 19.38 -16.01
N LEU A 439 13.07 18.32 -15.62
CA LEU A 439 13.39 17.52 -14.44
C LEU A 439 14.78 16.86 -14.56
N VAL A 440 15.07 16.21 -15.69
CA VAL A 440 16.39 15.59 -15.93
C VAL A 440 17.51 16.63 -15.93
N ASP A 441 17.29 17.79 -16.54
CA ASP A 441 18.26 18.88 -16.55
C ASP A 441 18.45 19.51 -15.17
N ALA A 442 17.39 19.67 -14.39
CA ALA A 442 17.44 20.13 -13.01
C ALA A 442 18.23 19.13 -12.12
N MET A 443 17.97 17.83 -12.28
CA MET A 443 18.71 16.76 -11.61
C MET A 443 20.20 16.80 -11.98
N LYS A 444 20.53 17.01 -13.26
CA LYS A 444 21.93 17.11 -13.72
C LYS A 444 22.62 18.38 -13.23
N LYS A 445 21.92 19.51 -13.22
CA LYS A 445 22.47 20.83 -12.84
C LYS A 445 22.47 21.05 -11.32
N ARG A 446 21.83 20.17 -10.54
CA ARG A 446 21.65 20.28 -9.08
C ARG A 446 21.12 21.66 -8.64
N LYS A 447 20.28 22.30 -9.48
CA LYS A 447 19.62 23.56 -9.12
C LYS A 447 18.41 23.23 -8.25
N LEU A 448 18.64 23.23 -6.93
CA LEU A 448 17.62 22.92 -5.91
C LEU A 448 16.30 23.67 -6.13
N PRO A 449 16.25 24.99 -6.40
CA PRO A 449 14.97 25.70 -6.53
C PRO A 449 14.15 25.27 -7.77
N ASP A 450 14.82 25.01 -8.89
CA ASP A 450 14.16 24.54 -10.12
C ASP A 450 13.67 23.08 -9.97
N LEU A 451 14.44 22.28 -9.21
CA LEU A 451 14.10 20.89 -8.91
C LEU A 451 12.91 20.82 -7.94
N GLU A 452 12.93 21.60 -6.86
CA GLU A 452 11.82 21.71 -5.91
C GLU A 452 10.54 22.16 -6.62
N LYS A 453 10.60 23.21 -7.44
CA LYS A 453 9.43 23.66 -8.20
C LYS A 453 8.88 22.58 -9.15
N ALA A 454 9.76 21.85 -9.84
CA ALA A 454 9.35 20.77 -10.74
C ALA A 454 8.78 19.55 -9.98
N VAL A 455 9.39 19.19 -8.85
CA VAL A 455 8.94 18.08 -8.00
C VAL A 455 7.60 18.42 -7.37
N THR A 456 7.44 19.61 -6.78
CA THR A 456 6.19 20.07 -6.18
C THR A 456 5.05 20.06 -7.21
N ALA A 457 5.26 20.56 -8.43
CA ALA A 457 4.24 20.52 -9.48
C ALA A 457 3.83 19.10 -9.90
N VAL A 458 4.79 18.15 -9.94
CA VAL A 458 4.50 16.74 -10.24
C VAL A 458 3.79 16.06 -9.06
N GLU A 459 4.21 16.37 -7.83
CA GLU A 459 3.66 15.84 -6.59
C GLU A 459 2.21 16.31 -6.39
N GLU A 460 1.94 17.60 -6.57
CA GLU A 460 0.60 18.19 -6.55
C GLU A 460 -0.31 17.51 -7.58
N GLY A 461 0.15 17.37 -8.83
CA GLY A 461 -0.61 16.65 -9.86
C GLY A 461 -0.87 15.18 -9.49
N ARG A 462 0.10 14.50 -8.86
CA ARG A 462 -0.04 13.10 -8.41
C ARG A 462 -1.03 12.97 -7.25
N VAL A 463 -0.93 13.82 -6.25
CA VAL A 463 -1.84 13.86 -5.09
C VAL A 463 -3.27 14.11 -5.58
N ARG A 464 -3.43 15.03 -6.53
CA ARG A 464 -4.72 15.37 -7.12
C ARG A 464 -5.35 14.21 -7.89
N LEU A 465 -4.58 13.57 -8.76
CA LEU A 465 -5.04 12.36 -9.48
C LEU A 465 -5.42 11.24 -8.52
N LYS A 466 -4.62 11.00 -7.47
CA LYS A 466 -4.94 10.01 -6.43
C LYS A 466 -6.23 10.36 -5.68
N ARG A 467 -6.46 11.64 -5.37
CA ARG A 467 -7.69 12.11 -4.71
C ARG A 467 -8.91 11.81 -5.57
N LEU A 468 -8.91 12.20 -6.84
CA LEU A 468 -10.01 11.93 -7.77
C LEU A 468 -10.25 10.43 -7.97
N GLU A 469 -9.18 9.64 -8.09
CA GLU A 469 -9.28 8.19 -8.23
C GLU A 469 -9.91 7.55 -6.99
N ARG A 470 -9.54 8.01 -5.78
CA ARG A 470 -10.17 7.58 -4.53
C ARG A 470 -11.66 7.87 -4.52
N LEU A 471 -12.06 9.09 -4.89
CA LEU A 471 -13.47 9.50 -4.96
C LEU A 471 -14.27 8.66 -5.96
N ARG A 472 -13.69 8.35 -7.13
CA ARG A 472 -14.31 7.45 -8.11
C ARG A 472 -14.48 6.04 -7.55
N GLN A 473 -13.46 5.51 -6.86
CA GLN A 473 -13.50 4.18 -6.25
C GLN A 473 -14.54 4.12 -5.12
N GLU A 474 -14.67 5.16 -4.30
CA GLU A 474 -15.71 5.25 -3.26
C GLU A 474 -17.11 5.10 -3.88
N VAL A 475 -17.39 5.82 -4.98
CA VAL A 475 -18.67 5.69 -5.73
C VAL A 475 -18.82 4.30 -6.37
N GLN A 476 -17.75 3.74 -6.93
CA GLN A 476 -17.76 2.41 -7.54
C GLN A 476 -18.10 1.33 -6.51
N ASN A 477 -17.50 1.43 -5.32
CA ASN A 477 -17.61 0.50 -4.20
C ASN A 477 -18.91 0.66 -3.39
N LEU A 478 -19.73 1.69 -3.65
CA LEU A 478 -21.07 1.80 -3.06
C LEU A 478 -21.85 0.49 -3.23
N LYS A 479 -22.57 0.05 -2.21
CA LYS A 479 -23.41 -1.14 -2.35
C LYS A 479 -24.53 -0.87 -3.34
N GLN A 480 -24.90 -1.86 -4.16
CA GLN A 480 -26.00 -1.72 -5.13
C GLN A 480 -27.33 -1.42 -4.41
N SER A 481 -27.50 -1.91 -3.18
CA SER A 481 -28.63 -1.58 -2.31
C SER A 481 -28.73 -0.09 -2.00
N THR A 482 -27.61 0.60 -1.79
CA THR A 482 -27.57 2.05 -1.53
C THR A 482 -27.97 2.85 -2.76
N VAL A 483 -27.56 2.43 -3.96
CA VAL A 483 -28.04 3.05 -5.21
C VAL A 483 -29.54 2.79 -5.42
N ALA A 484 -30.01 1.58 -5.07
CA ALA A 484 -31.42 1.24 -5.13
C ALA A 484 -32.27 2.04 -4.12
N GLU A 485 -31.72 2.37 -2.95
CA GLU A 485 -32.32 3.25 -1.95
C GLU A 485 -32.51 4.67 -2.51
N ILE A 486 -31.46 5.27 -3.08
CA ILE A 486 -31.56 6.59 -3.72
C ILE A 486 -32.64 6.56 -4.81
N ARG A 487 -32.69 5.49 -5.61
CA ARG A 487 -33.71 5.36 -6.66
C ARG A 487 -35.13 5.18 -6.10
N SER A 488 -35.31 4.54 -4.94
CA SER A 488 -36.62 4.13 -4.45
C SER A 488 -37.43 5.26 -3.82
N TYR A 489 -36.81 6.41 -3.52
CA TYR A 489 -37.54 7.55 -2.97
C TYR A 489 -38.68 7.99 -3.91
N SER A 490 -39.91 7.90 -3.42
CA SER A 490 -41.08 8.43 -4.17
C SER A 490 -41.11 9.95 -4.14
N LYS A 491 -40.68 10.55 -3.02
CA LYS A 491 -40.47 11.98 -2.82
C LYS A 491 -39.11 12.14 -2.13
N PRO A 492 -38.04 12.47 -2.86
CA PRO A 492 -36.69 12.51 -2.30
C PRO A 492 -36.58 13.66 -1.30
N PRO A 493 -35.76 13.52 -0.24
CA PRO A 493 -35.30 14.66 0.54
C PRO A 493 -34.64 15.70 -0.37
N ALA A 494 -34.78 16.99 -0.03
CA ALA A 494 -34.26 18.08 -0.87
C ALA A 494 -32.76 17.96 -1.10
N ALA A 495 -31.98 17.65 -0.06
CA ALA A 495 -30.54 17.43 -0.15
C ALA A 495 -30.19 16.32 -1.17
N VAL A 496 -30.85 15.16 -1.08
CA VAL A 496 -30.64 14.04 -2.02
C VAL A 496 -30.96 14.45 -3.45
N HIS A 497 -32.08 15.15 -3.67
CA HIS A 497 -32.46 15.59 -5.02
C HIS A 497 -31.44 16.56 -5.60
N GLN A 498 -31.01 17.57 -4.84
CA GLN A 498 -30.04 18.58 -5.30
C GLN A 498 -28.66 17.97 -5.57
N VAL A 499 -28.19 17.06 -4.72
CA VAL A 499 -26.94 16.32 -4.96
C VAL A 499 -26.99 15.53 -6.25
N MET A 500 -28.11 14.85 -6.52
CA MET A 500 -28.27 14.08 -7.76
C MET A 500 -28.40 14.99 -8.99
N ILE A 501 -29.02 16.18 -8.87
CA ILE A 501 -29.04 17.19 -9.93
C ILE A 501 -27.61 17.62 -10.27
N ALA A 502 -26.83 18.03 -9.27
CA ALA A 502 -25.43 18.45 -9.45
C ALA A 502 -24.59 17.33 -10.07
N THR A 503 -24.73 16.11 -9.56
CA THR A 503 -24.05 14.91 -10.08
C THR A 503 -24.31 14.72 -11.58
N TYR A 504 -25.57 14.71 -12.01
CA TYR A 504 -25.91 14.50 -13.42
C TYR A 504 -25.57 15.70 -14.31
N LEU A 505 -25.57 16.92 -13.75
CA LEU A 505 -25.12 18.12 -14.45
C LEU A 505 -23.63 18.03 -14.81
N LEU A 506 -22.79 17.59 -13.87
CA LEU A 506 -21.36 17.33 -14.11
C LEU A 506 -21.13 16.20 -15.13
N LEU A 507 -22.03 15.21 -15.16
CA LEU A 507 -21.99 14.12 -16.16
C LEU A 507 -22.49 14.55 -17.56
N GLY A 508 -22.90 15.81 -17.75
CA GLY A 508 -23.32 16.38 -19.04
C GLY A 508 -24.82 16.31 -19.34
N ASN A 509 -25.67 15.96 -18.36
CA ASN A 509 -27.12 16.03 -18.54
C ASN A 509 -27.63 17.47 -18.34
N PRO A 510 -28.61 17.93 -19.14
CA PRO A 510 -29.14 19.29 -18.98
C PRO A 510 -29.97 19.43 -17.70
N GLU A 511 -29.82 20.57 -17.00
CA GLU A 511 -30.51 20.84 -15.72
C GLU A 511 -32.04 20.72 -15.83
N LYS A 512 -32.61 21.02 -17.00
CA LYS A 512 -34.06 20.91 -17.25
C LYS A 512 -34.58 19.47 -17.09
N GLU A 513 -33.78 18.48 -17.48
CA GLU A 513 -34.14 17.06 -17.34
C GLU A 513 -33.95 16.56 -15.91
N THR A 514 -32.97 17.09 -15.18
CA THR A 514 -32.67 16.66 -13.81
C THR A 514 -33.60 17.30 -12.77
N LYS A 515 -34.30 18.40 -13.09
CA LYS A 515 -35.31 19.00 -12.20
C LYS A 515 -36.47 18.06 -11.86
N ASN A 516 -36.83 17.14 -12.76
CA ASN A 516 -37.88 16.16 -12.49
C ASN A 516 -37.28 14.90 -11.85
N TRP A 517 -37.63 14.62 -10.60
CA TRP A 517 -37.12 13.45 -9.89
C TRP A 517 -37.40 12.12 -10.61
N LYS A 518 -38.54 11.97 -11.28
CA LYS A 518 -38.84 10.74 -12.04
C LYS A 518 -37.83 10.50 -13.17
N LEU A 519 -37.31 11.56 -13.78
CA LEU A 519 -36.27 11.46 -14.80
C LEU A 519 -34.93 11.08 -14.17
N ILE A 520 -34.57 11.65 -13.01
CA ILE A 520 -33.39 11.22 -12.25
C ILE A 520 -33.52 9.74 -11.86
N GLN A 521 -34.66 9.28 -11.35
CA GLN A 521 -34.88 7.88 -11.01
C GLN A 521 -34.67 6.95 -12.22
N ALA A 522 -35.11 7.38 -13.41
CA ALA A 522 -34.88 6.66 -14.65
C ALA A 522 -33.39 6.62 -15.01
N LEU A 523 -32.66 7.73 -14.85
CA LEU A 523 -31.22 7.82 -15.08
C LEU A 523 -30.41 6.96 -14.09
N VAL A 524 -30.78 6.97 -12.80
CA VAL A 524 -30.14 6.14 -11.75
C VAL A 524 -30.41 4.66 -12.02
N GLY A 525 -31.57 4.34 -12.61
CA GLY A 525 -31.96 2.98 -12.98
C GLY A 525 -31.29 2.42 -14.23
N LYS A 526 -30.56 3.22 -15.01
CA LYS A 526 -29.83 2.73 -16.19
C LYS A 526 -28.68 1.81 -15.78
N THR A 527 -28.41 0.80 -16.59
CA THR A 527 -27.33 -0.18 -16.39
C THR A 527 -26.37 -0.18 -17.57
N GLY A 528 -25.22 -0.88 -17.43
CA GLY A 528 -24.23 -0.98 -18.51
C GLY A 528 -23.46 0.32 -18.74
N LYS A 529 -23.31 0.74 -20.01
CA LYS A 529 -22.57 1.95 -20.42
C LYS A 529 -23.18 3.24 -19.84
N ASP A 530 -24.51 3.29 -19.73
CA ASP A 530 -25.22 4.44 -19.20
C ASP A 530 -25.39 4.40 -17.67
N GLY A 531 -24.87 3.37 -16.99
CA GLY A 531 -25.01 3.22 -15.56
C GLY A 531 -24.31 4.33 -14.79
N LEU A 532 -24.97 4.87 -13.76
CA LEU A 532 -24.48 6.00 -12.95
C LEU A 532 -23.02 5.82 -12.49
N LYS A 533 -22.71 4.69 -11.85
CA LYS A 533 -21.36 4.40 -11.35
C LYS A 533 -20.30 4.40 -12.44
N ARG A 534 -20.63 3.86 -13.62
CA ARG A 534 -19.72 3.79 -14.75
C ARG A 534 -19.47 5.17 -15.34
N ARG A 535 -20.53 5.97 -15.48
CA ARG A 535 -20.41 7.37 -15.94
C ARG A 535 -19.58 8.21 -14.98
N VAL A 536 -19.70 7.99 -13.67
CA VAL A 536 -18.85 8.63 -12.66
C VAL A 536 -17.38 8.20 -12.80
N LEU A 537 -17.12 6.90 -12.99
CA LEU A 537 -15.77 6.37 -13.19
C LEU A 537 -15.11 6.90 -14.48
N GLU A 538 -15.88 7.00 -15.56
CA GLU A 538 -15.42 7.50 -16.87
C GLU A 538 -15.48 9.04 -17.00
N CYS A 539 -15.96 9.74 -15.96
CA CYS A 539 -16.07 11.20 -15.96
C CYS A 539 -14.66 11.82 -15.95
N ASP A 540 -14.36 12.59 -16.99
CA ASP A 540 -13.13 13.37 -17.11
C ASP A 540 -13.42 14.83 -16.72
N PRO A 541 -12.90 15.33 -15.58
CA PRO A 541 -13.13 16.69 -15.13
C PRO A 541 -12.76 17.74 -16.20
N MET A 542 -11.76 17.45 -17.02
CA MET A 542 -11.27 18.35 -18.07
C MET A 542 -12.29 18.58 -19.20
N LYS A 543 -13.27 17.69 -19.33
CA LYS A 543 -14.36 17.79 -20.33
C LYS A 543 -15.63 18.40 -19.76
N VAL A 544 -15.68 18.65 -18.45
CA VAL A 544 -16.83 19.26 -17.79
C VAL A 544 -16.84 20.76 -18.13
N PRO A 545 -17.94 21.30 -18.70
CA PRO A 545 -18.03 22.71 -18.99
C PRO A 545 -17.92 23.54 -17.69
N PRO A 546 -17.09 24.61 -17.64
CA PRO A 546 -16.94 25.42 -16.42
C PRO A 546 -18.26 26.01 -15.90
N ALA A 547 -19.18 26.35 -16.82
CA ALA A 547 -20.51 26.82 -16.45
C ALA A 547 -21.36 25.75 -15.73
N ALA A 548 -21.21 24.48 -16.11
CA ALA A 548 -21.89 23.37 -15.45
C ALA A 548 -21.31 23.12 -14.06
N ALA A 549 -19.99 23.21 -13.89
CA ALA A 549 -19.32 23.09 -12.60
C ALA A 549 -19.71 24.23 -11.64
N ALA A 550 -19.68 25.49 -12.10
CA ALA A 550 -20.12 26.64 -11.31
C ALA A 550 -21.58 26.51 -10.86
N ARG A 551 -22.46 26.06 -11.78
CA ARG A 551 -23.87 25.83 -11.45
C ARG A 551 -24.07 24.67 -10.47
N ALA A 552 -23.30 23.59 -10.60
CA ALA A 552 -23.32 22.49 -9.67
C ALA A 552 -22.87 22.94 -8.27
N LYS A 553 -21.86 23.81 -8.19
CA LYS A 553 -21.38 24.41 -6.94
C LYS A 553 -22.47 25.22 -6.24
N GLU A 554 -23.16 26.12 -6.95
CA GLU A 554 -24.28 26.90 -6.40
C GLU A 554 -25.42 26.02 -5.83
N ILE A 555 -25.62 24.83 -6.40
CA ILE A 555 -26.61 23.87 -5.94
C ILE A 555 -26.15 23.17 -4.66
N LEU A 556 -24.86 22.79 -4.60
CA LEU A 556 -24.28 22.06 -3.48
C LEU A 556 -23.97 22.95 -2.27
N ASP A 557 -23.59 24.21 -2.47
CA ASP A 557 -23.26 25.18 -1.41
C ASP A 557 -24.43 25.47 -0.44
N GLN A 558 -25.64 25.04 -0.78
CA GLN A 558 -26.82 25.11 0.10
C GLN A 558 -26.82 24.06 1.20
N PHE A 559 -25.92 23.07 1.13
CA PHE A 559 -25.86 21.94 2.05
C PHE A 559 -24.41 21.74 2.52
N ASP A 560 -24.25 21.42 3.79
CA ASP A 560 -23.01 20.89 4.34
C ASP A 560 -22.96 19.37 4.19
N LEU A 561 -21.75 18.79 4.19
CA LEU A 561 -21.56 17.35 4.03
C LEU A 561 -22.29 16.54 5.11
N ASP A 562 -22.29 17.02 6.35
CA ASP A 562 -22.88 16.31 7.48
C ASP A 562 -24.41 16.24 7.34
N SER A 563 -25.08 17.34 6.96
CA SER A 563 -26.53 17.31 6.72
C SER A 563 -26.94 16.42 5.54
N VAL A 564 -26.13 16.31 4.49
CA VAL A 564 -26.37 15.35 3.41
C VAL A 564 -26.20 13.90 3.92
N ARG A 565 -25.16 13.64 4.71
CA ARG A 565 -24.83 12.31 5.25
C ARG A 565 -25.89 11.82 6.22
N ASP A 566 -26.41 12.69 7.07
CA ASP A 566 -27.49 12.37 8.03
C ASP A 566 -28.78 11.96 7.33
N VAL A 567 -29.01 12.47 6.12
CA VAL A 567 -30.20 12.14 5.31
C VAL A 567 -29.96 10.88 4.45
N SER A 568 -28.79 10.76 3.81
CA SER A 568 -28.45 9.59 3.00
C SER A 568 -26.93 9.46 2.83
N GLY A 569 -26.37 8.40 3.41
CA GLY A 569 -24.95 8.08 3.23
C GLY A 569 -24.55 7.85 1.77
N GLY A 570 -25.45 7.32 0.94
CA GLY A 570 -25.23 7.18 -0.50
C GLY A 570 -25.15 8.52 -1.23
N ALA A 571 -26.04 9.47 -0.90
CA ALA A 571 -25.99 10.81 -1.47
C ALA A 571 -24.73 11.55 -1.02
N ALA A 572 -24.29 11.39 0.23
CA ALA A 572 -23.05 12.00 0.71
C ALA A 572 -21.82 11.57 -0.11
N THR A 573 -21.72 10.30 -0.52
CA THR A 573 -20.62 9.86 -1.41
C THR A 573 -20.66 10.59 -2.75
N PHE A 574 -21.83 10.79 -3.35
CA PHE A 574 -21.97 11.58 -4.59
C PHE A 574 -21.70 13.07 -4.38
N TYR A 575 -22.04 13.63 -3.22
CA TYR A 575 -21.72 15.01 -2.85
C TYR A 575 -20.19 15.23 -2.83
N VAL A 576 -19.45 14.40 -2.09
CA VAL A 576 -17.99 14.53 -1.99
C VAL A 576 -17.32 14.36 -3.36
N TRP A 577 -17.80 13.39 -4.15
CA TRP A 577 -17.34 13.23 -5.53
C TRP A 577 -17.59 14.47 -6.39
N ALA A 578 -18.81 15.03 -6.35
CA ALA A 578 -19.18 16.18 -7.14
C ALA A 578 -18.35 17.43 -6.77
N VAL A 579 -18.15 17.67 -5.46
CA VAL A 579 -17.27 18.74 -4.97
C VAL A 579 -15.84 18.55 -5.46
N GLY A 580 -15.28 17.34 -5.37
CA GLY A 580 -13.93 17.07 -5.88
C GLY A 580 -13.78 17.29 -7.38
N VAL A 581 -14.81 16.99 -8.18
CA VAL A 581 -14.81 17.28 -9.63
C VAL A 581 -14.95 18.79 -9.89
N ILE A 582 -15.74 19.51 -9.11
CA ILE A 582 -15.89 20.97 -9.25
C ILE A 582 -14.57 21.68 -8.96
N GLU A 583 -13.92 21.36 -7.85
CA GLU A 583 -12.62 21.94 -7.47
C GLU A 583 -11.57 21.73 -8.57
N GLU A 584 -11.51 20.52 -9.15
CA GLU A 584 -10.62 20.20 -10.26
C GLU A 584 -10.85 21.09 -11.49
N VAL A 585 -12.12 21.37 -11.82
CA VAL A 585 -12.50 22.22 -12.96
C VAL A 585 -12.15 23.68 -12.69
N GLU A 586 -12.33 24.16 -11.45
CA GLU A 586 -11.99 25.52 -11.05
C GLU A 586 -10.47 25.75 -11.10
N GLU A 587 -9.67 24.85 -10.54
CA GLU A 587 -8.21 24.92 -10.60
C GLU A 587 -7.69 24.94 -12.04
N GLU A 588 -8.26 24.12 -12.93
CA GLU A 588 -7.82 24.11 -14.33
C GLU A 588 -8.14 25.42 -15.05
N LYS A 589 -9.28 26.03 -14.73
CA LYS A 589 -9.66 27.33 -15.28
C LYS A 589 -8.68 28.42 -14.83
N GLU A 590 -8.28 28.43 -13.57
CA GLU A 590 -7.30 29.39 -13.03
C GLU A 590 -5.95 29.23 -13.74
N ARG A 591 -5.47 27.99 -13.93
CA ARG A 591 -4.22 27.72 -14.66
C ARG A 591 -4.26 28.12 -16.13
N GLY A 592 -5.43 28.01 -16.77
CA GLY A 592 -5.63 28.49 -18.13
C GLY A 592 -5.52 30.02 -18.24
N GLN A 593 -6.00 30.74 -17.23
CA GLN A 593 -5.97 32.21 -17.19
C GLN A 593 -4.60 32.78 -16.86
N GLU A 594 -3.77 32.09 -16.09
CA GLU A 594 -2.39 32.50 -15.81
C GLU A 594 -1.42 32.35 -17.01
N GLN A 595 -1.84 31.63 -18.06
CA GLN A 595 -1.03 31.34 -19.24
C GLN A 595 -1.37 32.20 -20.47
N GLU A 596 -2.48 32.93 -20.43
CA GLU A 596 -2.83 34.00 -21.40
C GLU A 596 -2.27 35.34 -20.94
#